data_AF-A0A2T2SV82-F1
#
_entry.id   AF-A0A2T2SV82-F1
#
_cell.length_a   1.000
_cell.length_b   1.000
_cell.length_c   1.000
_cell.angle_alpha   90.00
_cell.angle_beta   90.00
_cell.angle_gamma   90.00
#
_symmetry.space_group_name_H-M   'P 1'
#
loop_
_entity.id
_entity.type
_entity.pdbx_description
1 polymer ?
#
loop_
_entity_poly.entity_id
_entity_poly.type
_entity_poly.pdbx_seq_one_letter_code
_entity_poly.pdbx_strand_id
1 'polypeptide(L)'
;MYTPSRIGVLLSLIAVTVLWVGCDSSGTGVDSARPAVQFSSEGTGGVPTDSIVEMGVTLTDSVGAEVSVEVLFAAEASSASLADVGSFGESSTPPKETVEFPETAGPNATETLEVNIAEADLSEGSKEAFFALQGLESEGNVEIGSPREFSLSIGAKPMAEARAEAREALRNDQQVTVTVRGTVTRAFGAFVRFQDDTGPTGASGLAIRQTFGELSEDFQQDIADGVIEPGTELLVSGSVSQFSGLLQINNEDLGSYDIVAQGEPPAPQLVSLGDIMAPDGEEYMSELLRVEGLSFPNASGSFESGTTYTVEDEEGTSFEFRVQDDDETNVIGEPIPDGTFDYEGVLGQFNVFSGVDTDEGYQFIPVHPGDIQPEE
;
A
#
# COMPACT_ATOMS: atom_id res chain seq x y z
N MET A 1 14.03 33.71 -23.53
CA MET A 1 13.40 33.27 -22.27
C MET A 1 12.43 32.18 -22.70
N TYR A 2 12.95 30.95 -22.75
CA TYR A 2 12.36 29.79 -23.41
C TYR A 2 11.79 28.90 -22.30
N THR A 3 10.47 28.70 -22.31
CA THR A 3 9.79 27.75 -21.45
C THR A 3 9.69 26.43 -22.20
N PRO A 4 10.15 25.28 -21.69
CA PRO A 4 9.88 24.00 -22.32
C PRO A 4 8.49 23.51 -21.88
N SER A 5 7.62 23.35 -22.86
CA SER A 5 6.35 22.63 -22.75
C SER A 5 6.64 21.13 -22.54
N ARG A 6 6.22 20.57 -21.41
CA ARG A 6 6.22 19.12 -21.18
C ARG A 6 5.00 18.53 -21.90
N ILE A 7 5.24 17.93 -23.05
CA ILE A 7 4.28 17.08 -23.76
C ILE A 7 4.18 15.77 -22.95
N GLY A 8 3.05 15.58 -22.27
CA GLY A 8 2.68 14.29 -21.70
C GLY A 8 2.44 13.29 -22.83
N VAL A 9 3.25 12.23 -22.87
CA VAL A 9 2.99 11.07 -23.72
C VAL A 9 2.02 10.18 -22.94
N LEU A 10 0.75 10.27 -23.29
CA LEU A 10 -0.30 9.35 -22.86
C LEU A 10 -0.11 8.05 -23.64
N LEU A 11 0.48 7.01 -23.04
CA LEU A 11 0.50 5.67 -23.64
C LEU A 11 -0.87 5.03 -23.38
N SER A 12 -1.66 4.92 -24.45
CA SER A 12 -2.95 4.24 -24.46
C SER A 12 -2.73 2.72 -24.40
N LEU A 13 -3.06 2.09 -23.27
CA LEU A 13 -3.35 0.66 -23.24
C LEU A 13 -4.70 0.45 -23.93
N ILE A 14 -4.68 -0.15 -25.12
CA ILE A 14 -5.89 -0.58 -25.82
C ILE A 14 -6.23 -1.98 -25.29
N ALA A 15 -7.19 -2.05 -24.35
CA ALA A 15 -7.89 -3.27 -24.03
C ALA A 15 -8.81 -3.66 -25.21
N VAL A 16 -8.37 -4.60 -26.04
CA VAL A 16 -9.22 -5.17 -27.10
C VAL A 16 -10.17 -6.18 -26.48
N THR A 17 -11.39 -5.75 -26.17
CA THR A 17 -12.51 -6.65 -25.90
C THR A 17 -12.98 -7.27 -27.22
N VAL A 18 -12.63 -8.53 -27.46
CA VAL A 18 -13.17 -9.29 -28.60
C VAL A 18 -14.59 -9.74 -28.27
N LEU A 19 -15.56 -9.15 -28.97
CA LEU A 19 -16.94 -9.60 -29.03
C LEU A 19 -17.02 -11.02 -29.62
N TRP A 20 -17.56 -11.94 -28.83
CA TRP A 20 -17.85 -13.31 -29.23
C TRP A 20 -18.96 -13.32 -30.29
N VAL A 21 -18.63 -13.68 -31.54
CA VAL A 21 -19.60 -14.07 -32.56
C VAL A 21 -19.48 -15.57 -32.73
N GLY A 22 -20.52 -16.29 -32.31
CA GLY A 22 -20.61 -17.74 -32.43
C GLY A 22 -20.55 -18.20 -33.88
N CYS A 23 -19.62 -19.11 -34.15
CA CYS A 23 -19.72 -20.07 -35.24
C CYS A 23 -19.57 -21.46 -34.63
N ASP A 24 -20.72 -22.13 -34.48
CA ASP A 24 -20.82 -23.55 -34.15
C ASP A 24 -20.29 -24.36 -35.33
N SER A 25 -19.11 -24.95 -35.14
CA SER A 25 -18.57 -26.01 -35.99
C SER A 25 -18.16 -27.16 -35.08
N SER A 26 -19.01 -28.18 -35.08
CA SER A 26 -18.85 -29.43 -34.37
C SER A 26 -17.63 -30.21 -34.85
N GLY A 27 -16.51 -30.04 -34.15
CA GLY A 27 -15.35 -30.91 -34.19
C GLY A 27 -15.13 -31.52 -32.81
N THR A 28 -15.43 -32.81 -32.65
CA THR A 28 -15.06 -33.59 -31.46
C THR A 28 -13.58 -33.95 -31.55
N GLY A 29 -12.73 -32.97 -31.28
CA GLY A 29 -11.33 -33.18 -30.89
C GLY A 29 -11.20 -32.74 -29.45
N VAL A 30 -10.76 -33.62 -28.57
CA VAL A 30 -10.19 -33.19 -27.29
C VAL A 30 -8.91 -32.46 -27.69
N ASP A 31 -8.99 -31.13 -27.84
CA ASP A 31 -7.81 -30.30 -28.06
C ASP A 31 -7.01 -30.42 -26.76
N SER A 32 -6.03 -31.33 -26.78
CA SER A 32 -5.10 -31.45 -25.67
C SER A 32 -4.34 -30.14 -25.69
N ALA A 33 -4.54 -29.30 -24.67
CA ALA A 33 -3.88 -28.02 -24.58
C ALA A 33 -2.39 -28.24 -24.85
N ARG A 34 -1.86 -27.49 -25.82
CA ARG A 34 -0.48 -27.64 -26.25
C ARG A 34 0.42 -27.36 -25.03
N PRO A 35 1.47 -28.17 -24.78
CA PRO A 35 2.43 -27.85 -23.72
C PRO A 35 2.94 -26.43 -23.87
N ALA A 36 3.01 -25.69 -22.78
CA ALA A 36 3.38 -24.29 -22.76
C ALA A 36 4.40 -24.00 -21.68
N VAL A 37 5.33 -23.09 -21.97
CA VAL A 37 6.21 -22.48 -20.96
C VAL A 37 5.64 -21.12 -20.60
N GLN A 38 5.42 -20.88 -19.31
CA GLN A 38 4.81 -19.66 -18.78
C GLN A 38 5.39 -19.32 -17.41
N PHE A 39 5.24 -18.08 -16.96
CA PHE A 39 5.53 -17.77 -15.55
C PHE A 39 4.49 -18.46 -14.64
N SER A 40 4.91 -18.80 -13.42
CA SER A 40 4.03 -19.42 -12.43
C SER A 40 3.00 -18.44 -11.85
N SER A 41 3.27 -17.13 -11.93
CA SER A 41 2.36 -16.03 -11.57
C SER A 41 2.57 -14.85 -12.52
N GLU A 42 1.68 -13.85 -12.47
CA GLU A 42 1.80 -12.59 -13.24
C GLU A 42 2.85 -11.63 -12.66
N GLY A 43 3.31 -11.90 -11.43
CA GLY A 43 4.24 -11.04 -10.72
C GLY A 43 4.32 -11.35 -9.24
N THR A 44 5.09 -10.52 -8.54
CA THR A 44 5.23 -10.49 -7.07
C THR A 44 5.78 -9.13 -6.62
N GLY A 45 5.79 -8.88 -5.31
CA GLY A 45 6.50 -7.76 -4.70
C GLY A 45 7.65 -8.24 -3.81
N GLY A 46 8.59 -7.35 -3.53
CA GLY A 46 9.63 -7.55 -2.52
C GLY A 46 10.23 -6.22 -2.05
N VAL A 47 10.76 -6.21 -0.84
CA VAL A 47 11.54 -5.10 -0.30
C VAL A 47 13.02 -5.47 -0.17
N PRO A 48 13.95 -4.50 -0.14
CA PRO A 48 15.38 -4.81 -0.12
C PRO A 48 15.81 -5.74 1.03
N THR A 49 15.11 -5.72 2.16
CA THR A 49 15.35 -6.64 3.28
C THR A 49 15.08 -8.10 2.94
N ASP A 50 14.21 -8.41 1.97
CA ASP A 50 13.96 -9.78 1.50
C ASP A 50 15.19 -10.37 0.78
N SER A 51 16.06 -9.49 0.26
CA SER A 51 17.27 -9.78 -0.50
C SER A 51 17.05 -10.53 -1.82
N ILE A 52 16.30 -11.63 -1.84
CA ILE A 52 16.06 -12.49 -3.00
C ILE A 52 14.56 -12.67 -3.20
N VAL A 53 14.12 -12.47 -4.44
CA VAL A 53 12.76 -12.78 -4.89
C VAL A 53 12.80 -13.93 -5.88
N GLU A 54 11.94 -14.92 -5.68
CA GLU A 54 11.83 -16.10 -6.54
C GLU A 54 10.83 -15.86 -7.68
N MET A 55 11.27 -16.09 -8.92
CA MET A 55 10.45 -16.02 -10.13
C MET A 55 10.36 -17.41 -10.77
N GLY A 56 9.19 -18.05 -10.65
CA GLY A 56 8.94 -19.37 -11.20
C GLY A 56 8.60 -19.34 -12.69
N VAL A 57 9.21 -20.24 -13.46
CA VAL A 57 8.87 -20.55 -14.85
C VAL A 57 8.42 -22.00 -14.92
N THR A 58 7.22 -22.25 -15.42
CA THR A 58 6.57 -23.56 -15.44
C THR A 58 6.36 -24.07 -16.85
N LEU A 59 6.72 -25.34 -17.08
CA LEU A 59 6.30 -26.13 -18.21
C LEU A 59 4.99 -26.86 -17.88
N THR A 60 3.89 -26.52 -18.56
CA THR A 60 2.53 -26.96 -18.19
C THR A 60 2.28 -28.45 -18.45
N ASP A 61 2.97 -29.06 -19.42
CA ASP A 61 2.84 -30.48 -19.74
C ASP A 61 4.15 -31.05 -20.32
N SER A 62 4.27 -32.38 -20.33
CA SER A 62 5.46 -33.06 -20.86
C SER A 62 5.59 -32.85 -22.37
N VAL A 63 6.77 -32.43 -22.82
CA VAL A 63 7.07 -32.22 -24.25
C VAL A 63 7.72 -33.46 -24.87
N GLY A 64 8.47 -34.24 -24.08
CA GLY A 64 9.27 -35.36 -24.57
C GLY A 64 10.46 -34.93 -25.44
N ALA A 65 10.91 -33.69 -25.26
CA ALA A 65 12.14 -33.12 -25.82
C ALA A 65 12.65 -32.07 -24.83
N GLU A 66 13.93 -31.72 -24.92
CA GLU A 66 14.49 -30.57 -24.19
C GLU A 66 13.78 -29.28 -24.62
N VAL A 67 13.53 -28.39 -23.66
CA VAL A 67 12.91 -27.08 -23.89
C VAL A 67 13.77 -26.02 -23.23
N SER A 68 14.17 -24.99 -23.97
CA SER A 68 14.81 -23.80 -23.41
C SER A 68 13.98 -22.56 -23.70
N VAL A 69 13.89 -21.66 -22.73
CA VAL A 69 13.26 -20.34 -22.90
C VAL A 69 14.16 -19.28 -22.28
N GLU A 70 14.14 -18.07 -22.84
CA GLU A 70 14.84 -16.92 -22.27
C GLU A 70 13.87 -16.08 -21.45
N VAL A 71 14.32 -15.65 -20.28
CA VAL A 71 13.67 -14.64 -19.44
C VAL A 71 14.41 -13.33 -19.64
N LEU A 72 13.82 -12.41 -20.39
CA LEU A 72 14.37 -11.09 -20.69
C LEU A 72 14.01 -10.09 -19.59
N PHE A 73 14.99 -9.37 -19.06
CA PHE A 73 14.72 -8.15 -18.31
C PHE A 73 14.39 -7.00 -19.28
N ALA A 74 13.15 -6.55 -19.27
CA ALA A 74 12.63 -5.52 -20.17
C ALA A 74 12.98 -4.11 -19.63
N ALA A 75 14.26 -3.75 -19.73
CA ALA A 75 14.79 -2.50 -19.17
C ALA A 75 14.08 -1.23 -19.68
N GLU A 76 13.59 -1.20 -20.92
CA GLU A 76 12.85 -0.03 -21.46
C GLU A 76 11.41 0.09 -20.92
N ALA A 77 10.84 -0.99 -20.40
CA ALA A 77 9.52 -1.00 -19.76
C ALA A 77 9.61 -0.82 -18.24
N SER A 78 10.80 -1.02 -17.66
CA SER A 78 11.04 -1.01 -16.21
C SER A 78 11.40 0.38 -15.72
N SER A 79 10.93 0.75 -14.52
CA SER A 79 11.52 1.87 -13.76
C SER A 79 12.73 1.40 -12.95
N ALA A 80 12.81 0.12 -12.64
CA ALA A 80 14.00 -0.53 -12.12
C ALA A 80 15.12 -0.55 -13.16
N SER A 81 16.36 -0.35 -12.69
CA SER A 81 17.57 -0.59 -13.45
C SER A 81 18.11 -1.99 -13.17
N LEU A 82 19.10 -2.44 -13.96
CA LEU A 82 19.79 -3.71 -13.68
C LEU A 82 20.42 -3.76 -12.30
N ALA A 83 20.91 -2.62 -11.79
CA ALA A 83 21.50 -2.57 -10.46
C ALA A 83 20.47 -2.89 -9.35
N ASP A 84 19.19 -2.59 -9.60
CA ASP A 84 18.10 -2.86 -8.66
C ASP A 84 17.68 -4.34 -8.65
N VAL A 85 18.05 -5.10 -9.68
CA VAL A 85 17.82 -6.55 -9.80
C VAL A 85 19.14 -7.35 -9.74
N GLY A 86 20.16 -6.74 -9.13
CA GLY A 86 21.46 -7.35 -8.87
C GLY A 86 22.21 -7.72 -10.16
N SER A 87 22.57 -8.99 -10.29
CA SER A 87 23.32 -9.53 -11.42
C SER A 87 22.45 -10.22 -12.47
N PHE A 88 21.12 -10.07 -12.41
CA PHE A 88 20.22 -10.78 -13.32
C PHE A 88 20.60 -10.54 -14.78
N GLY A 89 20.93 -11.61 -15.49
CA GLY A 89 21.30 -11.54 -16.91
C GLY A 89 22.48 -10.60 -17.23
N GLU A 90 23.35 -10.27 -16.26
CA GLU A 90 24.46 -9.30 -16.46
C GLU A 90 25.45 -9.72 -17.55
N SER A 91 25.49 -11.02 -17.84
CA SER A 91 26.40 -11.63 -18.82
C SER A 91 25.90 -11.54 -20.27
N SER A 92 24.70 -11.01 -20.52
CA SER A 92 24.09 -10.93 -21.84
C SER A 92 23.67 -9.51 -22.23
N THR A 93 23.48 -9.27 -23.53
CA THR A 93 22.94 -8.01 -24.03
C THR A 93 21.94 -8.31 -25.17
N PRO A 94 20.63 -8.05 -24.97
CA PRO A 94 20.01 -7.53 -23.75
C PRO A 94 20.13 -8.49 -22.54
N PRO A 95 19.93 -8.00 -21.30
CA PRO A 95 20.05 -8.81 -20.08
C PRO A 95 18.96 -9.87 -20.01
N LYS A 96 19.35 -11.14 -19.91
CA LYS A 96 18.45 -12.28 -19.91
C LYS A 96 19.10 -13.49 -19.26
N GLU A 97 18.26 -14.39 -18.77
CA GLU A 97 18.66 -15.72 -18.28
C GLU A 97 17.95 -16.80 -19.09
N THR A 98 18.57 -17.97 -19.20
CA THR A 98 17.99 -19.13 -19.91
C THR A 98 17.49 -20.13 -18.88
N VAL A 99 16.23 -20.53 -19.03
CA VAL A 99 15.61 -21.61 -18.28
C VAL A 99 15.54 -22.85 -19.18
N GLU A 100 16.00 -23.98 -18.67
CA GLU A 100 16.04 -25.25 -19.38
C GLU A 100 15.21 -26.31 -18.67
N PHE A 101 14.34 -26.99 -19.41
CA PHE A 101 13.63 -28.18 -18.97
C PHE A 101 14.20 -29.40 -19.71
N PRO A 102 14.69 -30.43 -19.00
CA PRO A 102 15.21 -31.63 -19.64
C PRO A 102 14.11 -32.40 -20.36
N GLU A 103 14.46 -33.28 -21.32
CA GLU A 103 13.51 -34.16 -22.02
C GLU A 103 12.57 -34.94 -21.08
N THR A 104 13.05 -35.26 -19.87
CA THR A 104 12.32 -36.00 -18.85
C THR A 104 11.42 -35.13 -17.97
N ALA A 105 11.35 -33.82 -18.20
CA ALA A 105 10.50 -32.91 -17.44
C ALA A 105 9.02 -33.34 -17.55
N GLY A 106 8.41 -33.57 -16.40
CA GLY A 106 7.01 -33.96 -16.28
C GLY A 106 6.07 -32.75 -16.37
N PRO A 107 4.75 -32.99 -16.32
CA PRO A 107 3.77 -31.90 -16.30
C PRO A 107 3.93 -31.04 -15.04
N ASN A 108 3.83 -29.71 -15.21
CA ASN A 108 4.03 -28.71 -14.16
C ASN A 108 5.44 -28.71 -13.55
N ALA A 109 6.46 -29.11 -14.32
CA ALA A 109 7.84 -28.87 -13.92
C ALA A 109 8.07 -27.35 -13.82
N THR A 110 8.66 -26.89 -12.73
CA THR A 110 8.96 -25.48 -12.50
C THR A 110 10.44 -25.33 -12.21
N GLU A 111 11.07 -24.39 -12.91
CA GLU A 111 12.40 -23.89 -12.61
C GLU A 111 12.27 -22.49 -11.99
N THR A 112 13.08 -22.20 -10.98
CA THR A 112 13.04 -20.93 -10.26
C THR A 112 14.26 -20.09 -10.62
N LEU A 113 14.03 -18.84 -11.01
CA LEU A 113 15.04 -17.82 -11.14
C LEU A 113 15.06 -16.95 -9.87
N GLU A 114 16.25 -16.60 -9.40
CA GLU A 114 16.43 -15.73 -8.24
C GLU A 114 16.76 -14.31 -8.71
N VAL A 115 15.96 -13.33 -8.27
CA VAL A 115 16.21 -11.91 -8.52
C VAL A 115 16.67 -11.27 -7.22
N ASN A 116 17.91 -10.79 -7.19
CA ASN A 116 18.46 -10.14 -6.00
C ASN A 116 18.09 -8.65 -5.99
N ILE A 117 17.37 -8.22 -4.97
CA ILE A 117 16.90 -6.84 -4.78
C ILE A 117 17.50 -6.15 -3.54
N ALA A 118 18.50 -6.78 -2.89
CA ALA A 118 19.08 -6.29 -1.64
C ALA A 118 19.68 -4.88 -1.75
N GLU A 119 20.21 -4.56 -2.93
CA GLU A 119 20.89 -3.29 -3.21
C GLU A 119 20.05 -2.35 -4.08
N ALA A 120 18.74 -2.61 -4.18
CA ALA A 120 17.84 -1.74 -4.93
C ALA A 120 17.81 -0.32 -4.35
N ASP A 121 18.06 0.67 -5.20
CA ASP A 121 18.05 2.07 -4.82
C ASP A 121 16.61 2.58 -4.84
N LEU A 122 16.00 2.72 -3.67
CA LEU A 122 14.64 3.20 -3.49
C LEU A 122 14.56 4.66 -3.02
N SER A 123 15.62 5.43 -3.27
CA SER A 123 15.65 6.85 -2.91
C SER A 123 14.61 7.69 -3.66
N GLU A 124 14.20 7.28 -4.86
CA GLU A 124 13.12 7.91 -5.64
C GLU A 124 11.75 7.19 -5.47
N GLY A 125 11.64 6.28 -4.49
CA GLY A 125 10.45 5.47 -4.25
C GLY A 125 10.55 4.07 -4.84
N SER A 126 9.41 3.38 -4.87
CA SER A 126 9.32 2.00 -5.36
C SER A 126 9.51 1.92 -6.87
N LYS A 127 10.01 0.77 -7.33
CA LYS A 127 10.39 0.52 -8.73
C LYS A 127 9.68 -0.71 -9.26
N GLU A 128 9.43 -0.75 -10.55
CA GLU A 128 8.89 -1.90 -11.26
C GLU A 128 9.95 -2.48 -12.20
N ALA A 129 10.20 -3.78 -12.06
CA ALA A 129 11.03 -4.57 -12.94
C ALA A 129 10.14 -5.52 -13.75
N PHE A 130 10.17 -5.42 -15.08
CA PHE A 130 9.39 -6.28 -15.97
C PHE A 130 10.27 -7.34 -16.62
N PHE A 131 9.76 -8.57 -16.62
CA PHE A 131 10.39 -9.72 -17.27
C PHE A 131 9.45 -10.32 -18.31
N ALA A 132 10.01 -10.83 -19.41
CA ALA A 132 9.23 -11.43 -20.49
C ALA A 132 9.86 -12.73 -20.99
N LEU A 133 9.02 -13.73 -21.26
CA LEU A 133 9.44 -14.96 -21.92
C LEU A 133 9.65 -14.71 -23.42
N GLN A 134 10.80 -15.13 -23.93
CA GLN A 134 11.12 -15.11 -25.36
C GLN A 134 12.08 -16.24 -25.72
N GLY A 135 12.49 -16.33 -26.99
CA GLY A 135 13.57 -17.25 -27.39
C GLY A 135 13.28 -18.71 -27.10
N LEU A 136 12.02 -19.14 -27.18
CA LEU A 136 11.63 -20.54 -26.95
C LEU A 136 12.25 -21.45 -28.03
N GLU A 137 13.04 -22.43 -27.62
CA GLU A 137 13.64 -23.45 -28.48
C GLU A 137 13.28 -24.86 -27.97
N SER A 138 12.85 -25.72 -28.87
CA SER A 138 12.64 -27.16 -28.62
C SER A 138 12.49 -27.90 -29.96
N GLU A 139 12.86 -29.18 -29.99
CA GLU A 139 12.49 -30.08 -31.09
C GLU A 139 11.04 -30.62 -30.93
N GLY A 140 10.47 -30.49 -29.73
CA GLY A 140 9.11 -30.92 -29.41
C GLY A 140 8.06 -29.82 -29.63
N ASN A 141 6.79 -30.20 -29.49
CA ASN A 141 5.66 -29.30 -29.74
C ASN A 141 5.32 -28.48 -28.49
N VAL A 142 5.87 -27.27 -28.38
CA VAL A 142 5.70 -26.37 -27.23
C VAL A 142 5.48 -24.92 -27.68
N GLU A 143 4.84 -24.10 -26.83
CA GLU A 143 4.65 -22.67 -27.06
C GLU A 143 4.87 -21.83 -25.80
N ILE A 144 4.90 -20.50 -25.95
CA ILE A 144 4.87 -19.57 -24.81
C ILE A 144 3.41 -19.38 -24.39
N GLY A 145 3.12 -19.71 -23.13
CA GLY A 145 1.78 -19.66 -22.54
C GLY A 145 1.41 -18.30 -21.98
N SER A 146 0.50 -18.32 -20.99
CA SER A 146 0.08 -17.15 -20.22
C SER A 146 0.05 -17.51 -18.74
N PRO A 147 0.72 -16.75 -17.86
CA PRO A 147 1.36 -15.46 -18.12
C PRO A 147 2.71 -15.53 -18.86
N ARG A 148 2.94 -14.60 -19.80
CA ARG A 148 4.19 -14.47 -20.56
C ARG A 148 5.10 -13.34 -20.05
N GLU A 149 4.55 -12.52 -19.17
CA GLU A 149 5.17 -11.36 -18.54
C GLU A 149 5.09 -11.55 -17.03
N PHE A 150 6.09 -11.05 -16.33
CA PHE A 150 6.18 -11.06 -14.88
C PHE A 150 6.55 -9.66 -14.40
N SER A 151 5.74 -9.08 -13.51
CA SER A 151 6.03 -7.80 -12.84
C SER A 151 6.64 -8.05 -11.48
N LEU A 152 7.77 -7.43 -11.19
CA LEU A 152 8.36 -7.39 -9.87
C LEU A 152 8.31 -5.96 -9.33
N SER A 153 7.47 -5.74 -8.33
CA SER A 153 7.48 -4.49 -7.56
C SER A 153 8.59 -4.54 -6.51
N ILE A 154 9.50 -3.58 -6.55
CA ILE A 154 10.65 -3.48 -5.65
C ILE A 154 10.46 -2.23 -4.79
N GLY A 155 10.27 -2.44 -3.49
CA GLY A 155 10.03 -1.39 -2.53
C GLY A 155 8.66 -1.45 -1.88
N ALA A 156 8.33 -0.40 -1.15
CA ALA A 156 7.06 -0.32 -0.44
C ALA A 156 5.88 -0.23 -1.40
N LYS A 157 4.82 -0.97 -1.12
CA LYS A 157 3.55 -0.84 -1.83
C LYS A 157 2.97 0.56 -1.58
N PRO A 158 2.43 1.24 -2.62
CA PRO A 158 1.64 2.47 -2.44
C PRO A 158 0.55 2.26 -1.37
N MET A 159 0.45 3.16 -0.40
CA MET A 159 -0.44 2.97 0.75
C MET A 159 -1.92 2.91 0.33
N ALA A 160 -2.32 3.66 -0.71
CA ALA A 160 -3.65 3.58 -1.27
C ALA A 160 -3.97 2.19 -1.84
N GLU A 161 -3.01 1.56 -2.52
CA GLU A 161 -3.15 0.20 -3.03
C GLU A 161 -3.20 -0.81 -1.88
N ALA A 162 -2.30 -0.68 -0.90
CA ALA A 162 -2.26 -1.53 0.30
C ALA A 162 -3.59 -1.49 1.07
N ARG A 163 -4.18 -0.31 1.24
CA ARG A 163 -5.51 -0.14 1.84
C ARG A 163 -6.60 -0.79 1.01
N ALA A 164 -6.62 -0.59 -0.30
CA ALA A 164 -7.64 -1.17 -1.18
C ALA A 164 -7.60 -2.70 -1.16
N GLU A 165 -6.41 -3.29 -1.23
CA GLU A 165 -6.20 -4.73 -1.12
C GLU A 165 -6.62 -5.24 0.27
N ALA A 166 -6.24 -4.55 1.35
CA ALA A 166 -6.62 -4.91 2.70
C ALA A 166 -8.14 -4.89 2.92
N ARG A 167 -8.83 -3.86 2.43
CA ARG A 167 -10.30 -3.82 2.49
C ARG A 167 -10.91 -5.01 1.77
N GLU A 168 -10.44 -5.30 0.55
CA GLU A 168 -10.96 -6.43 -0.22
C GLU A 168 -10.70 -7.77 0.47
N ALA A 169 -9.51 -7.96 1.04
CA ALA A 169 -9.21 -9.15 1.83
C ALA A 169 -10.15 -9.28 3.05
N LEU A 170 -10.33 -8.19 3.80
CA LEU A 170 -11.16 -8.16 5.01
C LEU A 170 -12.65 -8.43 4.69
N ARG A 171 -13.16 -8.01 3.54
CA ARG A 171 -14.51 -8.38 3.05
C ARG A 171 -14.70 -9.88 2.86
N ASN A 172 -13.61 -10.58 2.56
CA ASN A 172 -13.57 -12.01 2.32
C ASN A 172 -13.10 -12.81 3.55
N ASP A 173 -13.10 -12.19 4.74
CA ASP A 173 -12.57 -12.76 6.00
C ASP A 173 -11.09 -13.20 5.89
N GLN A 174 -10.32 -12.49 5.07
CA GLN A 174 -8.89 -12.69 4.87
C GLN A 174 -8.09 -11.50 5.38
N GLN A 175 -6.80 -11.72 5.63
CA GLN A 175 -5.85 -10.68 5.99
C GLN A 175 -4.71 -10.71 4.97
N VAL A 176 -4.16 -9.54 4.67
CA VAL A 176 -2.99 -9.39 3.81
C VAL A 176 -1.88 -8.73 4.60
N THR A 177 -0.66 -9.23 4.40
CA THR A 177 0.56 -8.59 4.87
C THR A 177 1.03 -7.64 3.78
N VAL A 178 1.29 -6.38 4.16
CA VAL A 178 1.78 -5.35 3.27
C VAL A 178 3.08 -4.79 3.83
N THR A 179 3.94 -4.32 2.95
CA THR A 179 5.06 -3.45 3.33
C THR A 179 4.82 -2.08 2.71
N VAL A 180 4.59 -1.07 3.54
CA VAL A 180 4.25 0.31 3.14
C VAL A 180 5.29 1.28 3.68
N ARG A 181 5.45 2.42 3.01
CA ARG A 181 6.33 3.51 3.44
C ARG A 181 5.49 4.77 3.55
N GLY A 182 5.68 5.55 4.61
CA GLY A 182 4.95 6.80 4.77
C GLY A 182 5.61 7.72 5.79
N THR A 183 5.20 8.98 5.75
CA THR A 183 5.65 10.01 6.68
C THR A 183 4.66 10.13 7.83
N VAL A 184 5.17 10.06 9.06
CA VAL A 184 4.40 10.21 10.29
C VAL A 184 3.80 11.60 10.35
N THR A 185 2.50 11.66 10.63
CA THR A 185 1.75 12.90 10.82
C THR A 185 1.47 13.15 12.28
N ARG A 186 1.18 12.09 13.06
CA ARG A 186 0.97 12.14 14.50
C ARG A 186 1.53 10.88 15.15
N ALA A 187 2.15 11.05 16.32
CA ALA A 187 2.68 9.95 17.13
C ALA A 187 2.53 10.29 18.61
N PHE A 188 1.91 9.40 19.37
CA PHE A 188 1.82 9.53 20.82
C PHE A 188 1.54 8.17 21.47
N GLY A 189 2.17 7.93 22.62
CA GLY A 189 1.98 6.70 23.39
C GLY A 189 2.22 5.46 22.56
N ALA A 190 1.17 4.68 22.29
CA ALA A 190 1.20 3.43 21.55
C ALA A 190 0.76 3.54 20.09
N PHE A 191 0.54 4.77 19.58
CA PHE A 191 -0.08 4.99 18.28
C PHE A 191 0.76 5.89 17.36
N VAL A 192 0.74 5.53 16.08
CA VAL A 192 1.28 6.35 14.98
C VAL A 192 0.24 6.44 13.88
N ARG A 193 0.06 7.65 13.34
CA ARG A 193 -0.60 7.92 12.07
C ARG A 193 0.47 8.37 11.09
N PHE A 194 0.47 7.77 9.91
CA PHE A 194 1.44 8.05 8.87
C PHE A 194 0.77 7.92 7.50
N GLN A 195 1.28 8.63 6.50
CA GLN A 195 0.67 8.69 5.18
C GLN A 195 1.71 8.80 4.07
N ASP A 196 1.32 8.44 2.85
CA ASP A 196 2.01 8.79 1.62
C ASP A 196 1.13 9.68 0.73
N ASP A 197 1.55 9.93 -0.52
CA ASP A 197 0.88 10.79 -1.51
C ASP A 197 0.06 10.01 -2.56
N THR A 198 -0.26 8.73 -2.31
CA THR A 198 -0.74 7.82 -3.37
C THR A 198 -2.26 7.74 -3.52
N GLY A 199 -3.05 8.32 -2.61
CA GLY A 199 -4.51 8.21 -2.62
C GLY A 199 -5.24 9.33 -3.39
N PRO A 200 -6.57 9.19 -3.57
CA PRO A 200 -7.37 10.05 -4.44
C PRO A 200 -7.47 11.50 -3.96
N THR A 201 -7.26 11.73 -2.66
CA THR A 201 -7.22 13.05 -2.01
C THR A 201 -5.87 13.76 -2.23
N GLY A 202 -4.87 13.04 -2.73
CA GLY A 202 -3.47 13.46 -2.73
C GLY A 202 -2.69 12.96 -1.50
N ALA A 203 -3.34 12.18 -0.63
CA ALA A 203 -2.71 11.43 0.44
C ALA A 203 -3.34 10.04 0.60
N SER A 204 -2.70 9.15 1.33
CA SER A 204 -3.32 7.94 1.87
C SER A 204 -2.69 7.58 3.21
N GLY A 205 -3.51 7.43 4.26
CA GLY A 205 -3.02 7.22 5.63
C GLY A 205 -3.22 5.80 6.17
N LEU A 206 -2.44 5.40 7.17
CA LEU A 206 -2.68 4.19 7.95
C LEU A 206 -2.36 4.45 9.43
N ALA A 207 -2.97 3.67 10.31
CA ALA A 207 -2.67 3.70 11.74
C ALA A 207 -1.88 2.46 12.17
N ILE A 208 -0.95 2.64 13.10
CA ILE A 208 -0.26 1.57 13.82
C ILE A 208 -0.64 1.70 15.29
N ARG A 209 -1.00 0.58 15.91
CA ARG A 209 -1.32 0.49 17.33
C ARG A 209 -0.49 -0.61 17.99
N GLN A 210 0.34 -0.25 18.96
CA GLN A 210 1.29 -1.14 19.64
C GLN A 210 1.12 -1.10 21.17
N THR A 211 -0.01 -1.56 21.69
CA THR A 211 -0.25 -1.59 23.15
C THR A 211 0.29 -2.84 23.84
N PHE A 212 0.58 -3.88 23.06
CA PHE A 212 1.22 -5.11 23.47
C PHE A 212 1.89 -5.76 22.25
N GLY A 213 2.69 -6.80 22.47
CA GLY A 213 3.39 -7.54 21.41
C GLY A 213 4.90 -7.49 21.61
N GLU A 214 5.63 -8.19 20.74
CA GLU A 214 7.10 -8.23 20.80
C GLU A 214 7.73 -6.85 20.54
N LEU A 215 7.15 -6.08 19.61
CA LEU A 215 7.67 -4.77 19.21
C LEU A 215 7.12 -3.60 20.04
N SER A 216 6.18 -3.83 20.96
CA SER A 216 5.44 -2.72 21.57
C SER A 216 6.27 -1.86 22.51
N GLU A 217 7.22 -2.45 23.26
CA GLU A 217 8.06 -1.69 24.18
C GLU A 217 9.02 -0.77 23.41
N ASP A 218 9.71 -1.31 22.39
CA ASP A 218 10.64 -0.55 21.56
C ASP A 218 9.91 0.54 20.76
N PHE A 219 8.75 0.23 20.17
CA PHE A 219 7.96 1.20 19.41
C PHE A 219 7.47 2.37 20.26
N GLN A 220 6.95 2.10 21.46
CA GLN A 220 6.53 3.15 22.40
C GLN A 220 7.73 3.98 22.90
N GLN A 221 8.88 3.34 23.11
CA GLN A 221 10.10 4.02 23.54
C GLN A 221 10.63 4.95 22.44
N ASP A 222 10.60 4.53 21.17
CA ASP A 222 10.99 5.35 20.02
C ASP A 222 10.10 6.59 19.88
N ILE A 223 8.79 6.48 20.16
CA ILE A 223 7.87 7.63 20.22
C ILE A 223 8.23 8.53 21.41
N ALA A 224 8.41 7.95 22.61
CA ALA A 224 8.70 8.70 23.83
C ALA A 224 10.03 9.47 23.75
N ASP A 225 11.03 8.92 23.06
CA ASP A 225 12.34 9.54 22.85
C ASP A 225 12.35 10.54 21.68
N GLY A 226 11.25 10.68 20.94
CA GLY A 226 11.13 11.55 19.77
C GLY A 226 11.90 11.03 18.55
N VAL A 227 12.21 9.74 18.50
CA VAL A 227 12.78 9.08 17.32
C VAL A 227 11.69 8.86 16.26
N ILE A 228 10.47 8.58 16.71
CA ILE A 228 9.25 8.61 15.90
C ILE A 228 8.44 9.84 16.30
N GLU A 229 8.44 10.84 15.43
CA GLU A 229 7.73 12.10 15.59
C GLU A 229 7.14 12.56 14.23
N PRO A 230 6.27 13.59 14.17
CA PRO A 230 5.81 14.11 12.88
C PRO A 230 6.98 14.45 11.94
N GLY A 231 6.93 13.94 10.71
CA GLY A 231 8.02 14.05 9.73
C GLY A 231 8.98 12.84 9.70
N THR A 232 8.92 11.92 10.66
CA THR A 232 9.64 10.65 10.59
C THR A 232 9.11 9.82 9.43
N GLU A 233 10.01 9.26 8.63
CA GLU A 233 9.63 8.35 7.55
C GLU A 233 9.83 6.90 8.00
N LEU A 234 8.74 6.12 7.95
CA LEU A 234 8.73 4.73 8.36
C LEU A 234 8.55 3.81 7.16
N LEU A 235 9.30 2.70 7.14
CA LEU A 235 9.02 1.52 6.34
C LEU A 235 8.43 0.47 7.26
N VAL A 236 7.20 0.05 7.01
CA VAL A 236 6.40 -0.76 7.93
C VAL A 236 5.94 -2.01 7.20
N SER A 237 6.26 -3.18 7.75
CA SER A 237 5.71 -4.45 7.29
C SER A 237 4.77 -5.03 8.34
N GLY A 238 3.57 -5.40 7.93
CA GLY A 238 2.60 -5.97 8.85
C GLY A 238 1.29 -6.35 8.18
N SER A 239 0.50 -7.13 8.89
CA SER A 239 -0.82 -7.52 8.44
C SER A 239 -1.84 -6.42 8.73
N VAL A 240 -2.58 -6.00 7.71
CA VAL A 240 -3.60 -4.95 7.88
C VAL A 240 -4.87 -5.57 8.42
N SER A 241 -5.40 -4.99 9.49
CA SER A 241 -6.66 -5.35 10.14
C SER A 241 -7.61 -4.16 10.16
N GLN A 242 -8.76 -4.30 10.84
CA GLN A 242 -9.65 -3.19 11.12
C GLN A 242 -10.17 -3.22 12.56
N PHE A 243 -10.46 -2.04 13.11
CA PHE A 243 -11.20 -1.89 14.37
C PHE A 243 -12.32 -0.88 14.18
N SER A 244 -13.56 -1.38 14.20
CA SER A 244 -14.75 -0.55 13.98
C SER A 244 -14.66 0.33 12.71
N GLY A 245 -14.19 -0.25 11.62
CA GLY A 245 -14.01 0.39 10.31
C GLY A 245 -12.60 0.95 10.08
N LEU A 246 -11.90 1.39 11.12
CA LEU A 246 -10.55 1.96 10.98
C LEU A 246 -9.54 0.89 10.54
N LEU A 247 -8.96 1.06 9.35
CA LEU A 247 -7.85 0.24 8.87
C LEU A 247 -6.57 0.55 9.64
N GLN A 248 -5.92 -0.50 10.15
CA GLN A 248 -4.72 -0.34 10.97
C GLN A 248 -3.92 -1.65 11.10
N ILE A 249 -2.64 -1.52 11.48
CA ILE A 249 -1.78 -2.63 11.88
C ILE A 249 -1.75 -2.70 13.41
N ASN A 250 -2.16 -3.84 13.98
CA ASN A 250 -2.42 -3.99 15.40
C ASN A 250 -1.47 -4.97 16.10
N ASN A 251 -0.68 -4.48 17.05
CA ASN A 251 0.10 -5.29 18.00
C ASN A 251 0.94 -6.35 17.27
N GLU A 252 0.64 -7.64 17.46
CA GLU A 252 1.32 -8.78 16.82
C GLU A 252 1.19 -8.81 15.29
N ASP A 253 0.26 -8.05 14.71
CA ASP A 253 0.17 -7.89 13.25
C ASP A 253 1.31 -7.01 12.70
N LEU A 254 2.02 -6.25 13.54
CA LEU A 254 3.22 -5.53 13.14
C LEU A 254 4.39 -6.52 13.07
N GLY A 255 4.87 -6.79 11.85
CA GLY A 255 6.00 -7.67 11.62
C GLY A 255 7.34 -6.95 11.79
N SER A 256 7.46 -5.75 11.24
CA SER A 256 8.64 -4.89 11.38
C SER A 256 8.30 -3.41 11.18
N TYR A 257 9.12 -2.53 11.74
CA TYR A 257 9.17 -1.12 11.38
C TYR A 257 10.63 -0.68 11.34
N ASP A 258 11.00 0.05 10.29
CA ASP A 258 12.31 0.65 10.13
C ASP A 258 12.17 2.16 10.02
N ILE A 259 12.99 2.89 10.77
CA ILE A 259 13.09 4.35 10.71
C ILE A 259 14.04 4.70 9.58
N VAL A 260 13.50 5.23 8.48
CA VAL A 260 14.25 5.45 7.23
C VAL A 260 14.96 6.80 7.26
N ALA A 261 14.23 7.85 7.64
CA ALA A 261 14.71 9.22 7.66
C ALA A 261 13.88 10.09 8.60
N GLN A 262 14.40 11.30 8.89
CA GLN A 262 13.64 12.37 9.53
C GLN A 262 13.51 13.53 8.55
N GLY A 263 12.29 14.01 8.33
CA GLY A 263 11.96 15.14 7.47
C GLY A 263 10.97 16.11 8.12
N GLU A 264 10.30 16.88 7.28
CA GLU A 264 9.17 17.71 7.68
C GLU A 264 7.87 16.89 7.57
N PRO A 265 6.90 17.08 8.47
CA PRO A 265 5.60 16.45 8.32
C PRO A 265 4.90 16.90 7.03
N PRO A 266 4.02 16.07 6.44
CA PRO A 266 3.18 16.48 5.32
C PRO A 266 2.35 17.71 5.69
N ALA A 267 2.08 18.57 4.70
CA ALA A 267 1.14 19.67 4.91
C ALA A 267 -0.28 19.11 5.12
N PRO A 268 -1.08 19.68 6.05
CA PRO A 268 -2.45 19.25 6.26
C PRO A 268 -3.32 19.57 5.05
N GLN A 269 -4.29 18.71 4.76
CA GLN A 269 -5.26 18.93 3.69
C GLN A 269 -6.41 19.79 4.21
N LEU A 270 -6.60 20.99 3.63
CA LEU A 270 -7.73 21.84 3.96
C LEU A 270 -9.02 21.23 3.40
N VAL A 271 -9.94 20.85 4.28
CA VAL A 271 -11.23 20.22 3.94
C VAL A 271 -12.38 20.85 4.72
N SER A 272 -13.59 20.73 4.20
CA SER A 272 -14.82 21.06 4.93
C SER A 272 -15.37 19.83 5.66
N LEU A 273 -16.30 20.01 6.60
CA LEU A 273 -17.02 18.89 7.20
C LEU A 273 -17.76 18.06 6.15
N GLY A 274 -18.32 18.71 5.12
CA GLY A 274 -19.01 18.03 4.03
C GLY A 274 -18.14 17.05 3.24
N ASP A 275 -16.84 17.32 3.11
CA ASP A 275 -15.90 16.45 2.36
C ASP A 275 -15.57 15.16 3.11
N ILE A 276 -15.67 15.16 4.45
CA ILE A 276 -15.25 14.06 5.32
C ILE A 276 -16.43 13.34 6.00
N MET A 277 -17.66 13.74 5.69
CA MET A 277 -18.86 13.05 6.14
C MET A 277 -19.07 11.76 5.36
N ALA A 278 -19.95 10.90 5.89
CA ALA A 278 -20.31 9.66 5.22
C ALA A 278 -20.99 9.92 3.86
N PRO A 279 -20.61 9.18 2.80
CA PRO A 279 -19.64 8.08 2.78
C PRO A 279 -18.18 8.50 2.50
N ASP A 280 -17.97 9.74 2.06
CA ASP A 280 -16.73 10.22 1.43
C ASP A 280 -15.53 10.28 2.40
N GLY A 281 -15.77 10.37 3.71
CA GLY A 281 -14.73 10.34 4.74
C GLY A 281 -13.83 9.09 4.72
N GLU A 282 -14.22 8.03 4.01
CA GLU A 282 -13.38 6.84 3.83
C GLU A 282 -12.04 7.19 3.17
N GLU A 283 -12.09 8.10 2.20
CA GLU A 283 -10.91 8.50 1.42
C GLU A 283 -9.89 9.28 2.25
N TYR A 284 -10.28 9.82 3.42
CA TYR A 284 -9.44 10.69 4.27
C TYR A 284 -8.97 10.01 5.56
N MET A 285 -9.30 8.74 5.76
CA MET A 285 -9.06 8.05 7.04
C MET A 285 -7.56 7.93 7.35
N SER A 286 -7.18 8.36 8.56
CA SER A 286 -5.80 8.47 9.07
C SER A 286 -4.93 9.51 8.37
N GLU A 287 -5.49 10.32 7.48
CA GLU A 287 -4.78 11.43 6.86
C GLU A 287 -4.78 12.66 7.75
N LEU A 288 -3.75 13.51 7.60
CA LEU A 288 -3.65 14.80 8.26
C LEU A 288 -4.51 15.84 7.53
N LEU A 289 -5.46 16.41 8.26
CA LEU A 289 -6.46 17.35 7.75
C LEU A 289 -6.38 18.67 8.50
N ARG A 290 -6.87 19.72 7.86
CA ARG A 290 -7.21 21.00 8.47
C ARG A 290 -8.68 21.32 8.20
N VAL A 291 -9.44 21.64 9.24
CA VAL A 291 -10.83 22.11 9.15
C VAL A 291 -10.93 23.40 9.96
N GLU A 292 -11.43 24.46 9.34
CA GLU A 292 -11.42 25.80 9.93
C GLU A 292 -12.79 26.19 10.52
N GLY A 293 -12.78 27.07 11.51
CA GLY A 293 -14.00 27.71 12.03
C GLY A 293 -14.94 26.76 12.78
N LEU A 294 -14.41 25.75 13.45
CA LEU A 294 -15.18 24.83 14.29
C LEU A 294 -15.47 25.42 15.66
N SER A 295 -16.55 25.00 16.31
CA SER A 295 -16.87 25.38 17.68
C SER A 295 -17.49 24.22 18.46
N PHE A 296 -17.36 24.25 19.79
CA PHE A 296 -18.07 23.33 20.69
C PHE A 296 -19.37 23.99 21.17
N PRO A 297 -20.58 23.54 20.74
CA PRO A 297 -21.85 24.22 21.08
C PRO A 297 -22.15 24.27 22.58
N ASN A 298 -21.55 23.35 23.35
CA ASN A 298 -21.70 23.25 24.80
C ASN A 298 -20.31 23.29 25.50
N ALA A 299 -19.39 24.14 25.01
CA ALA A 299 -18.06 24.31 25.57
C ALA A 299 -18.09 24.50 27.09
N SER A 300 -17.52 23.56 27.84
CA SER A 300 -17.35 23.67 29.29
C SER A 300 -16.35 22.66 29.83
N GLY A 301 -15.59 23.06 30.85
CA GLY A 301 -14.65 22.15 31.53
C GLY A 301 -13.41 21.83 30.70
N SER A 302 -12.91 20.61 30.87
CA SER A 302 -11.73 20.07 30.21
C SER A 302 -12.09 18.79 29.46
N PHE A 303 -11.27 18.42 28.48
CA PHE A 303 -11.41 17.17 27.76
C PHE A 303 -11.20 15.95 28.69
N GLU A 304 -12.09 14.96 28.58
CA GLU A 304 -12.09 13.72 29.35
C GLU A 304 -11.64 12.54 28.48
N SER A 305 -10.92 11.59 29.09
CA SER A 305 -10.47 10.35 28.42
C SER A 305 -11.65 9.58 27.85
N GLY A 306 -11.49 9.06 26.63
CA GLY A 306 -12.48 8.18 26.00
C GLY A 306 -13.86 8.81 25.79
N THR A 307 -13.93 10.13 25.66
CA THR A 307 -15.18 10.89 25.51
C THR A 307 -15.33 11.46 24.10
N THR A 308 -16.54 11.34 23.56
CA THR A 308 -16.91 11.94 22.27
C THR A 308 -17.68 13.23 22.53
N TYR A 309 -17.20 14.30 21.90
CA TYR A 309 -17.81 15.62 21.90
C TYR A 309 -18.42 15.91 20.53
N THR A 310 -19.31 16.89 20.48
CA THR A 310 -19.85 17.42 19.22
C THR A 310 -19.21 18.76 18.92
N VAL A 311 -18.73 18.91 17.70
CA VAL A 311 -18.30 20.19 17.13
C VAL A 311 -19.27 20.60 16.01
N GLU A 312 -19.38 21.89 15.75
CA GLU A 312 -20.17 22.46 14.65
C GLU A 312 -19.35 23.46 13.86
N ASP A 313 -19.53 23.48 12.53
CA ASP A 313 -19.07 24.57 11.67
C ASP A 313 -20.03 25.78 11.71
N GLU A 314 -19.70 26.86 11.00
CA GLU A 314 -20.54 28.06 10.89
C GLU A 314 -21.93 27.80 10.29
N GLU A 315 -22.09 26.72 9.52
CA GLU A 315 -23.33 26.32 8.85
C GLU A 315 -24.24 25.50 9.78
N GLY A 316 -23.74 25.11 10.95
CA GLY A 316 -24.42 24.28 11.94
C GLY A 316 -24.34 22.78 11.62
N THR A 317 -23.40 22.36 10.77
CA THR A 317 -23.12 20.96 10.50
C THR A 317 -22.37 20.37 11.68
N SER A 318 -22.93 19.35 12.31
CA SER A 318 -22.31 18.69 13.46
C SER A 318 -21.35 17.57 13.03
N PHE A 319 -20.25 17.40 13.77
CA PHE A 319 -19.30 16.31 13.58
C PHE A 319 -18.82 15.76 14.93
N GLU A 320 -18.34 14.51 14.92
CA GLU A 320 -17.82 13.85 16.13
C GLU A 320 -16.35 14.23 16.37
N PHE A 321 -16.04 14.59 17.62
CA PHE A 321 -14.69 14.90 18.09
C PHE A 321 -14.35 13.96 19.25
N ARG A 322 -13.46 12.99 19.01
CA ARG A 322 -13.21 11.87 19.91
C ARG A 322 -11.86 12.01 20.60
N VAL A 323 -11.90 12.33 21.89
CA VAL A 323 -10.71 12.25 22.75
C VAL A 323 -10.51 10.79 23.12
N GLN A 324 -9.38 10.23 22.70
CA GLN A 324 -9.02 8.84 22.95
C GLN A 324 -8.50 8.65 24.38
N ASP A 325 -7.99 7.46 24.68
CA ASP A 325 -7.37 7.17 25.98
C ASP A 325 -5.91 7.66 26.04
N ASP A 326 -5.31 7.56 27.22
CA ASP A 326 -3.99 8.12 27.54
C ASP A 326 -2.82 7.48 26.77
N ASP A 327 -3.09 6.41 26.02
CA ASP A 327 -2.14 5.77 25.12
C ASP A 327 -2.16 6.34 23.68
N GLU A 328 -3.15 7.15 23.28
CA GLU A 328 -3.24 7.73 21.93
C GLU A 328 -3.25 9.27 21.93
N THR A 329 -3.52 9.95 23.04
CA THR A 329 -3.62 11.42 23.09
C THR A 329 -3.07 12.06 24.36
N ASN A 330 -2.55 13.28 24.25
CA ASN A 330 -2.25 14.15 25.39
C ASN A 330 -3.14 15.40 25.48
N VAL A 331 -4.33 15.35 24.87
CA VAL A 331 -5.35 16.42 24.99
C VAL A 331 -6.18 16.30 26.28
N ILE A 332 -6.15 15.14 26.94
CA ILE A 332 -6.89 14.91 28.18
C ILE A 332 -6.50 15.94 29.24
N GLY A 333 -7.49 16.63 29.79
CA GLY A 333 -7.31 17.67 30.80
C GLY A 333 -7.14 19.09 30.24
N GLU A 334 -6.88 19.25 28.95
CA GLU A 334 -6.86 20.57 28.31
C GLU A 334 -8.26 21.21 28.36
N PRO A 335 -8.35 22.55 28.52
CA PRO A 335 -9.63 23.24 28.54
C PRO A 335 -10.31 23.15 27.17
N ILE A 336 -11.63 22.93 27.17
CA ILE A 336 -12.41 22.98 25.93
C ILE A 336 -12.49 24.45 25.47
N PRO A 337 -12.12 24.79 24.22
CA PRO A 337 -12.16 26.17 23.72
C PRO A 337 -13.55 26.80 23.85
N ASP A 338 -13.60 28.02 24.39
CA ASP A 338 -14.79 28.87 24.39
C ASP A 338 -14.70 29.82 23.18
N GLY A 339 -15.23 29.38 22.04
CA GLY A 339 -15.15 30.11 20.78
C GLY A 339 -14.88 29.21 19.58
N THR A 340 -14.57 29.84 18.45
CA THR A 340 -14.14 29.19 17.22
C THR A 340 -12.67 28.76 17.29
N PHE A 341 -12.34 27.66 16.64
CA PHE A 341 -11.01 27.09 16.54
C PHE A 341 -10.84 26.35 15.20
N ASP A 342 -9.60 26.18 14.76
CA ASP A 342 -9.24 25.32 13.63
C ASP A 342 -8.76 23.97 14.17
N TYR A 343 -9.23 22.88 13.55
CA TYR A 343 -8.73 21.55 13.80
C TYR A 343 -7.62 21.21 12.79
N GLU A 344 -6.44 20.83 13.28
CA GLU A 344 -5.37 20.25 12.46
C GLU A 344 -4.95 18.90 13.03
N GLY A 345 -5.52 17.82 12.52
CA GLY A 345 -5.30 16.49 13.07
C GLY A 345 -5.79 15.41 12.13
N VAL A 346 -5.95 14.19 12.65
CA VAL A 346 -6.29 13.03 11.83
C VAL A 346 -7.77 12.68 11.86
N LEU A 347 -8.24 12.05 10.79
CA LEU A 347 -9.57 11.43 10.75
C LEU A 347 -9.49 9.98 11.24
N GLY A 348 -10.44 9.57 12.07
CA GLY A 348 -10.65 8.18 12.47
C GLY A 348 -12.03 7.70 12.06
N GLN A 349 -12.30 6.43 12.37
CA GLN A 349 -13.61 5.82 12.15
C GLN A 349 -14.00 4.96 13.35
N PHE A 350 -15.27 4.97 13.71
CA PHE A 350 -15.88 4.03 14.64
C PHE A 350 -17.32 3.72 14.22
N ASN A 351 -17.49 2.66 13.43
CA ASN A 351 -18.79 2.22 12.91
C ASN A 351 -19.49 1.18 13.81
N VAL A 352 -19.12 1.11 15.10
CA VAL A 352 -19.73 0.19 16.07
C VAL A 352 -19.64 -1.28 15.64
N PHE A 353 -18.50 -1.67 15.05
CA PHE A 353 -18.20 -3.04 14.59
C PHE A 353 -19.16 -3.55 13.50
N SER A 354 -19.68 -2.67 12.65
CA SER A 354 -20.52 -3.05 11.50
C SER A 354 -19.73 -3.63 10.32
N GLY A 355 -18.40 -3.61 10.38
CA GLY A 355 -17.49 -4.23 9.41
C GLY A 355 -16.80 -3.23 8.50
N VAL A 356 -15.91 -3.70 7.62
CA VAL A 356 -15.07 -2.85 6.75
C VAL A 356 -15.84 -2.19 5.59
N ASP A 357 -17.08 -2.62 5.33
CA ASP A 357 -17.93 -2.11 4.23
C ASP A 357 -18.84 -0.96 4.62
N THR A 358 -18.81 -0.57 5.90
CA THR A 358 -19.71 0.47 6.39
C THR A 358 -18.93 1.77 6.49
N ASP A 359 -19.03 2.57 5.41
CA ASP A 359 -18.38 3.88 5.24
C ASP A 359 -19.11 4.97 6.06
N GLU A 360 -19.22 4.76 7.38
CA GLU A 360 -19.87 5.67 8.34
C GLU A 360 -19.09 5.78 9.66
N GLY A 361 -19.47 6.73 10.52
CA GLY A 361 -18.87 6.87 11.87
C GLY A 361 -17.50 7.56 11.86
N TYR A 362 -17.28 8.50 10.94
CA TYR A 362 -16.06 9.31 10.92
C TYR A 362 -16.03 10.30 12.08
N GLN A 363 -14.84 10.49 12.64
CA GLN A 363 -14.62 11.29 13.84
C GLN A 363 -13.23 11.91 13.82
N PHE A 364 -13.09 13.13 14.32
CA PHE A 364 -11.79 13.74 14.58
C PHE A 364 -11.10 13.03 15.73
N ILE A 365 -9.82 12.69 15.56
CA ILE A 365 -8.96 12.08 16.59
C ILE A 365 -7.82 13.06 16.94
N PRO A 366 -8.04 14.02 17.84
CA PRO A 366 -6.99 14.89 18.34
C PRO A 366 -5.94 14.10 19.15
N VAL A 367 -4.69 14.18 18.72
CA VAL A 367 -3.55 13.52 19.37
C VAL A 367 -2.83 14.50 20.28
N HIS A 368 -2.67 15.76 19.84
CA HIS A 368 -1.97 16.80 20.58
C HIS A 368 -2.82 18.03 20.86
N PRO A 369 -2.55 18.81 21.93
CA PRO A 369 -3.20 20.10 22.15
C PRO A 369 -3.05 21.05 20.95
N GLY A 370 -1.94 20.93 20.21
CA GLY A 370 -1.71 21.65 18.95
C GLY A 370 -2.61 21.21 17.79
N ASP A 371 -3.46 20.20 17.94
CA ASP A 371 -4.46 19.88 16.92
C ASP A 371 -5.70 20.78 17.04
N ILE A 372 -5.78 21.59 18.10
CA ILE A 372 -6.87 22.51 18.40
C ILE A 372 -6.28 23.92 18.41
N GLN A 373 -6.26 24.57 17.26
CA GLN A 373 -5.63 25.86 17.06
C GLN A 373 -6.64 26.99 17.26
N PRO A 374 -6.35 28.02 18.09
CA PRO A 374 -7.18 29.21 18.11
C PRO A 374 -7.16 29.88 16.72
N GLU A 375 -8.30 30.43 16.28
CA GLU A 375 -8.32 31.24 15.05
C GLU A 375 -7.34 32.42 15.17
N GLU A 376 -6.54 32.67 14.12
CA GLU A 376 -5.61 33.81 14.04
C GLU A 376 -6.30 35.15 13.73
#